data_AF-A0A9E2VQ14-F1
#
_entry.id   AF-A0A9E2VQ14-F1
#
_cell.length_a   1.000
_cell.length_b   1.000
_cell.length_c   1.000
_cell.angle_alpha   90.00
_cell.angle_beta   90.00
_cell.angle_gamma   90.00
#
_symmetry.space_group_name_H-M   'P 1'
#
loop_
_entity.id
_entity.type
_entity.pdbx_description
1 polymer ?
#
loop_
_entity_poly.entity_id
_entity_poly.type
_entity_poly.pdbx_seq_one_letter_code
_entity_poly.pdbx_strand_id
1 'polypeptide(L)'
;HVDTSYKIPAMIEYRDRVAREWGLKLVVGQNKEALAAGMNHTLGRVNCCTALKTNGLKQLIEQKGYTGIILGVRADEEGTRAKERYFSPRDKHGDWDFRDQPPELWDQFKTTFPPGTHIRIHPLLDWTEINIWEYIKFENIPFIDLYLDKGDGTRYRSLGCAPCTTPIKSTAKSVDDIIDELRHTTVAERSGRAQDEGRGMELLRKDGYM
;
A
#
# COMPACT_ATOMS: atom_id res chain seq x y z
N HIS A 1 -4.91 9.88 2.17
CA HIS A 1 -3.89 9.23 3.03
C HIS A 1 -4.53 8.79 4.34
N VAL A 2 -4.34 7.53 4.75
CA VAL A 2 -4.80 7.03 6.05
C VAL A 2 -3.62 7.12 7.04
N ASP A 3 -3.74 8.07 7.96
CA ASP A 3 -2.74 8.32 8.99
C ASP A 3 -2.99 7.43 10.20
N THR A 4 -1.95 6.72 10.61
CA THR A 4 -1.98 5.82 11.76
C THR A 4 -1.27 6.42 12.98
N SER A 5 -0.76 7.65 12.91
CA SER A 5 0.10 8.30 13.92
C SER A 5 1.47 7.63 14.15
N TYR A 6 1.72 6.49 13.49
CA TYR A 6 2.94 5.69 13.62
C TYR A 6 3.71 5.60 12.30
N LYS A 7 3.52 6.54 11.36
CA LYS A 7 4.28 6.60 10.10
C LYS A 7 5.72 7.04 10.37
N ILE A 8 6.64 6.68 9.49
CA ILE A 8 8.01 7.20 9.55
C ILE A 8 7.95 8.72 9.29
N PRO A 9 8.53 9.59 10.14
CA PRO A 9 8.41 11.05 10.01
C PRO A 9 8.80 11.58 8.63
N ALA A 10 9.92 11.10 8.08
CA ALA A 10 10.38 11.48 6.74
C ALA A 10 9.35 11.20 5.63
N MET A 11 8.49 10.17 5.78
CA MET A 11 7.40 9.90 4.83
C MET A 11 6.32 10.98 4.87
N ILE A 12 6.02 11.48 6.07
CA ILE A 12 5.00 12.52 6.28
C ILE A 12 5.50 13.86 5.72
N GLU A 13 6.75 14.20 6.01
CA GLU A 13 7.41 15.39 5.46
C GLU A 13 7.45 15.35 3.93
N TYR A 14 7.86 14.22 3.35
CA TYR A 14 7.87 14.02 1.90
C TYR A 14 6.49 14.16 1.28
N ARG A 15 5.46 13.51 1.87
CA ARG A 15 4.06 13.59 1.44
C ARG A 15 3.57 15.04 1.42
N ASP A 16 3.78 15.77 2.50
CA ASP A 16 3.27 17.13 2.66
C ASP A 16 3.97 18.11 1.72
N ARG A 17 5.26 17.89 1.49
CA ARG A 17 6.04 18.63 0.49
C ARG A 17 5.51 18.40 -0.92
N VAL A 18 5.40 17.15 -1.37
CA VAL A 18 4.92 16.81 -2.72
C VAL A 18 3.48 17.28 -2.94
N ALA A 19 2.59 17.09 -1.95
CA ALA A 19 1.21 17.57 -2.05
C ALA A 19 1.13 19.09 -2.27
N ARG A 20 2.03 19.85 -1.62
CA ARG A 20 2.11 21.31 -1.76
C ARG A 20 2.71 21.70 -3.11
N GLU A 21 3.85 21.12 -3.47
CA GLU A 21 4.56 21.42 -4.73
C GLU A 21 3.68 21.15 -5.96
N TRP A 22 2.87 20.09 -5.92
CA TRP A 22 2.01 19.69 -7.04
C TRP A 22 0.57 20.22 -6.93
N GLY A 23 0.27 21.05 -5.92
CA GLY A 23 -1.07 21.63 -5.74
C GLY A 23 -2.18 20.59 -5.51
N LEU A 24 -1.86 19.45 -4.89
CA LEU A 24 -2.80 18.35 -4.70
C LEU A 24 -3.73 18.58 -3.51
N LYS A 25 -5.00 18.23 -3.67
CA LYS A 25 -5.95 18.15 -2.55
C LYS A 25 -5.70 16.91 -1.72
N LEU A 26 -4.79 17.00 -0.75
CA LEU A 26 -4.51 15.90 0.17
C LEU A 26 -5.63 15.74 1.22
N VAL A 27 -6.37 14.64 1.14
CA VAL A 27 -7.33 14.24 2.17
C VAL A 27 -6.65 13.29 3.15
N VAL A 28 -6.62 13.66 4.43
CA VAL A 28 -6.08 12.82 5.51
C VAL A 28 -7.23 12.28 6.36
N GLY A 29 -7.32 10.95 6.48
CA GLY A 29 -8.23 10.27 7.39
C GLY A 29 -7.47 9.59 8.52
N GLN A 30 -8.07 9.54 9.70
CA GLN A 30 -7.47 8.96 10.90
C GLN A 30 -8.59 8.43 11.80
N ASN A 31 -8.42 7.20 12.32
CA ASN A 31 -9.33 6.65 13.32
C ASN A 31 -9.03 7.25 14.71
N LYS A 32 -9.55 8.46 14.95
CA LYS A 32 -9.32 9.22 16.18
C LYS A 32 -9.89 8.53 17.42
N GLU A 33 -11.01 7.84 17.27
CA GLU A 33 -11.68 7.11 18.36
C GLU A 33 -10.79 5.97 18.87
N ALA A 34 -10.25 5.15 17.95
CA ALA A 34 -9.33 4.08 18.32
C ALA A 34 -8.06 4.62 19.00
N LEU A 35 -7.49 5.72 18.48
CA LEU A 35 -6.32 6.35 19.10
C LEU A 35 -6.63 6.89 20.50
N ALA A 36 -7.78 7.54 20.69
CA ALA A 36 -8.23 8.04 21.99
C ALA A 36 -8.48 6.90 22.99
N ALA A 37 -8.93 5.74 22.50
CA ALA A 37 -9.07 4.51 23.27
C ALA A 37 -7.72 3.80 23.57
N GLY A 38 -6.59 4.39 23.17
CA GLY A 38 -5.25 3.85 23.44
C GLY A 38 -4.75 2.82 22.42
N MET A 39 -5.43 2.66 21.28
CA MET A 39 -4.99 1.72 20.23
C MET A 39 -3.60 2.07 19.73
N ASN A 40 -2.70 1.08 19.77
CA ASN A 40 -1.33 1.26 19.34
C ASN A 40 -0.70 -0.07 18.89
N HIS A 41 0.51 0.00 18.33
CA HIS A 41 1.25 -1.13 17.77
C HIS A 41 1.63 -2.25 18.77
N THR A 42 1.65 -1.98 20.08
CA THR A 42 1.99 -3.00 21.11
C THR A 42 0.81 -3.93 21.41
N LEU A 43 -0.42 -3.54 21.08
CA LEU A 43 -1.65 -4.32 21.29
C LEU A 43 -1.89 -5.40 20.21
N GLY A 44 -0.85 -5.74 19.46
CA GLY A 44 -0.88 -6.73 18.38
C GLY A 44 -0.99 -6.10 16.99
N ARG A 45 -0.19 -6.64 16.06
CA ARG A 45 -0.03 -6.11 14.70
C ARG A 45 -1.35 -6.11 13.92
N VAL A 46 -2.08 -7.23 13.95
CA VAL A 46 -3.37 -7.37 13.23
C VAL A 46 -4.40 -6.40 13.80
N ASN A 47 -4.59 -6.37 15.12
CA ASN A 47 -5.52 -5.46 15.79
C ASN A 47 -5.25 -3.99 15.45
N CYS A 48 -3.99 -3.56 15.56
CA CYS A 48 -3.58 -2.21 15.23
C CYS A 48 -3.83 -1.88 13.75
N CYS A 49 -3.51 -2.80 12.83
CA CYS A 49 -3.76 -2.59 11.39
C CYS A 49 -5.24 -2.54 11.06
N THR A 50 -6.06 -3.44 11.63
CA THR A 50 -7.51 -3.43 11.45
C THR A 50 -8.09 -2.13 11.96
N ALA A 51 -7.74 -1.70 13.18
CA ALA A 51 -8.30 -0.49 13.77
C ALA A 51 -7.82 0.79 13.07
N LEU A 52 -6.52 0.96 12.87
CA LEU A 52 -5.95 2.24 12.42
C LEU A 52 -5.86 2.36 10.89
N LYS A 53 -5.82 1.24 10.15
CA LYS A 53 -5.76 1.27 8.68
C LYS A 53 -7.07 0.85 8.04
N THR A 54 -7.57 -0.36 8.32
CA THR A 54 -8.79 -0.89 7.67
C THR A 54 -10.00 -0.06 8.05
N ASN A 55 -10.30 0.05 9.34
CA ASN A 55 -11.44 0.81 9.83
C ASN A 55 -11.26 2.31 9.57
N GLY A 56 -10.03 2.83 9.71
CA GLY A 56 -9.73 4.22 9.35
C GLY A 56 -10.00 4.54 7.87
N LEU A 57 -9.71 3.61 6.96
CA LEU A 57 -10.06 3.75 5.54
C LEU A 57 -11.58 3.65 5.32
N LYS A 58 -12.24 2.63 5.90
CA LYS A 58 -13.70 2.45 5.80
C LYS A 58 -14.45 3.72 6.26
N GLN A 59 -14.09 4.25 7.43
CA GLN A 59 -14.63 5.52 7.95
C GLN A 59 -14.41 6.69 6.98
N LEU A 60 -13.21 6.83 6.42
CA LEU A 60 -12.92 7.93 5.51
C LEU A 60 -13.72 7.84 4.20
N ILE A 61 -13.86 6.63 3.64
CA ILE A 61 -14.65 6.38 2.42
C ILE A 61 -16.09 6.76 2.66
N GLU A 62 -16.69 6.31 3.75
CA GLU A 62 -18.08 6.61 4.12
C GLU A 62 -18.28 8.11 4.34
N GLN A 63 -17.42 8.76 5.13
CA GLN A 63 -17.49 10.21 5.41
C GLN A 63 -17.39 11.08 4.16
N LYS A 64 -16.67 10.61 3.13
CA LYS A 64 -16.48 11.35 1.87
C LYS A 64 -17.41 10.89 0.74
N GLY A 65 -18.16 9.82 0.94
CA GLY A 65 -19.02 9.24 -0.08
C GLY A 65 -18.25 8.73 -1.30
N TYR A 66 -17.01 8.24 -1.12
CA TYR A 66 -16.25 7.70 -2.24
C TYR A 66 -16.81 6.35 -2.66
N THR A 67 -17.10 6.20 -3.96
CA THR A 67 -17.60 4.95 -4.55
C THR A 67 -16.49 4.11 -5.16
N GLY A 68 -15.31 4.69 -5.37
CA GLY A 68 -14.13 3.95 -5.75
C GLY A 68 -12.83 4.66 -5.41
N ILE A 69 -11.77 3.87 -5.28
CA ILE A 69 -10.41 4.35 -4.98
C ILE A 69 -9.39 3.66 -5.88
N ILE A 70 -8.39 4.43 -6.32
CA ILE A 70 -7.23 3.91 -7.04
C ILE A 70 -6.14 3.58 -6.03
N LEU A 71 -5.55 2.40 -6.15
CA LEU A 71 -4.51 1.90 -5.26
C LEU A 71 -3.30 1.43 -6.09
N GLY A 72 -2.09 1.65 -5.55
CA GLY A 72 -0.84 1.20 -6.17
C GLY A 72 -0.47 -0.23 -5.80
N VAL A 73 -1.44 -1.14 -5.76
CA VAL A 73 -1.22 -2.57 -5.48
C VAL A 73 -0.78 -3.27 -6.76
N ARG A 74 0.20 -4.18 -6.64
CA ARG A 74 0.74 -5.02 -7.71
C ARG A 74 0.71 -6.48 -7.32
N ALA A 75 0.59 -7.36 -8.31
CA ALA A 75 0.43 -8.79 -8.09
C ALA A 75 1.73 -9.46 -7.59
N ASP A 76 2.90 -8.92 -7.96
CA ASP A 76 4.23 -9.42 -7.58
C ASP A 76 4.67 -9.03 -6.16
N GLU A 77 4.00 -8.07 -5.52
CA GLU A 77 4.39 -7.53 -4.21
C GLU A 77 4.32 -8.57 -3.07
N GLU A 78 3.27 -9.41 -3.06
CA GLU A 78 3.00 -10.39 -2.00
C GLU A 78 2.06 -11.49 -2.52
N GLY A 79 2.28 -12.74 -2.08
CA GLY A 79 1.62 -13.93 -2.65
C GLY A 79 0.08 -13.89 -2.64
N THR A 80 -0.57 -13.29 -1.64
CA THR A 80 -2.04 -13.17 -1.65
C THR A 80 -2.55 -12.21 -2.73
N ARG A 81 -1.72 -11.27 -3.22
CA ARG A 81 -2.05 -10.28 -4.27
C ARG A 81 -2.10 -10.87 -5.67
N ALA A 82 -1.55 -12.06 -5.89
CA ALA A 82 -1.68 -12.78 -7.15
C ALA A 82 -3.15 -13.09 -7.54
N LYS A 83 -4.10 -12.99 -6.60
CA LYS A 83 -5.54 -13.19 -6.85
C LYS A 83 -6.33 -11.88 -6.99
N GLU A 84 -5.68 -10.72 -6.96
CA GLU A 84 -6.37 -9.45 -7.21
C GLU A 84 -6.85 -9.34 -8.67
N ARG A 85 -7.71 -8.36 -8.87
CA ARG A 85 -8.27 -7.96 -10.17
C ARG A 85 -8.07 -6.47 -10.37
N TYR A 86 -8.09 -6.01 -11.61
CA TYR A 86 -8.03 -4.58 -11.92
C TYR A 86 -9.18 -3.83 -11.26
N PHE A 87 -10.40 -4.39 -11.33
CA PHE A 87 -11.58 -3.88 -10.64
C PHE A 87 -12.02 -4.87 -9.56
N SER A 88 -11.68 -4.53 -8.33
CA SER A 88 -11.88 -5.37 -7.15
C SER A 88 -13.06 -4.82 -6.34
N PRO A 89 -14.29 -5.36 -6.51
CA PRO A 89 -15.46 -4.88 -5.79
C PRO A 89 -15.35 -5.19 -4.29
N ARG A 90 -15.95 -4.34 -3.48
CA ARG A 90 -16.19 -4.55 -2.05
C ARG A 90 -17.68 -4.46 -1.79
N ASP A 91 -18.18 -5.31 -0.92
CA ASP A 91 -19.58 -5.29 -0.53
C ASP A 91 -19.94 -4.03 0.28
N LYS A 92 -21.19 -3.92 0.72
CA LYS A 92 -21.68 -2.76 1.50
C LYS A 92 -20.96 -2.59 2.85
N HIS A 93 -20.33 -3.63 3.36
CA HIS A 93 -19.54 -3.61 4.60
C HIS A 93 -18.05 -3.36 4.34
N GLY A 94 -17.66 -3.23 3.06
CA GLY A 94 -16.30 -3.03 2.61
C GLY A 94 -15.47 -4.31 2.58
N ASP A 95 -16.10 -5.47 2.70
CA ASP A 95 -15.45 -6.77 2.72
C ASP A 95 -15.19 -7.29 1.31
N TRP A 96 -14.21 -8.20 1.19
CA TRP A 96 -13.78 -8.75 -0.09
C TRP A 96 -14.15 -10.23 -0.21
N ASP A 97 -14.96 -10.57 -1.21
CA ASP A 97 -15.29 -11.96 -1.53
C ASP A 97 -14.39 -12.50 -2.65
N PHE A 98 -13.40 -13.30 -2.28
CA PHE A 98 -12.47 -13.92 -3.24
C PHE A 98 -13.14 -14.90 -4.21
N ARG A 99 -14.35 -15.38 -3.92
CA ARG A 99 -15.08 -16.34 -4.76
C ARG A 99 -15.89 -15.64 -5.83
N ASP A 100 -16.35 -14.42 -5.56
CA ASP A 100 -17.15 -13.60 -6.47
C ASP A 100 -16.29 -12.50 -7.11
N GLN A 101 -15.21 -12.91 -7.78
CA GLN A 101 -14.37 -12.00 -8.56
C GLN A 101 -14.75 -12.13 -10.04
N PRO A 102 -15.15 -11.02 -10.69
CA PRO A 102 -15.54 -11.07 -12.09
C PRO A 102 -14.35 -11.50 -12.96
N PRO A 103 -14.57 -12.31 -14.01
CA PRO A 103 -13.52 -12.61 -14.96
C PRO A 103 -13.15 -11.34 -15.72
N GLU A 104 -11.84 -11.09 -15.82
CA GLU A 104 -11.25 -10.04 -16.65
C GLU A 104 -10.51 -10.78 -17.77
N LEU A 105 -11.05 -10.72 -18.99
CA LEU A 105 -10.48 -11.39 -20.15
C LEU A 105 -10.08 -10.32 -21.16
N TRP A 106 -8.83 -10.34 -21.62
CA TRP A 106 -8.23 -9.27 -22.42
C TRP A 106 -8.35 -7.92 -21.69
N ASP A 107 -8.74 -6.86 -22.41
CA ASP A 107 -8.98 -5.53 -21.86
C ASP A 107 -10.47 -5.28 -21.57
N GLN A 108 -11.25 -6.34 -21.34
CA GLN A 108 -12.66 -6.24 -21.01
C GLN A 108 -12.88 -6.41 -19.50
N PHE A 109 -13.44 -5.36 -18.90
CA PHE A 109 -13.66 -5.29 -17.47
C PHE A 109 -15.15 -5.20 -17.14
N LYS A 110 -15.57 -5.87 -16.06
CA LYS A 110 -16.89 -5.62 -15.48
C LYS A 110 -16.88 -4.23 -14.84
N THR A 111 -17.62 -3.30 -15.44
CA THR A 111 -17.72 -1.91 -14.96
C THR A 111 -19.05 -1.61 -14.25
N THR A 112 -20.03 -2.52 -14.35
CA THR A 112 -21.34 -2.38 -13.71
C THR A 112 -21.42 -3.24 -12.45
N PHE A 113 -21.69 -2.60 -11.32
CA PHE A 113 -21.81 -3.24 -10.00
C PHE A 113 -23.12 -2.84 -9.31
N PRO A 114 -23.62 -3.65 -8.36
CA PRO A 114 -24.81 -3.32 -7.59
C PRO A 114 -24.71 -1.97 -6.86
N PRO A 115 -25.83 -1.27 -6.61
CA PRO A 115 -25.83 -0.05 -5.82
C PRO A 115 -25.24 -0.25 -4.41
N GLY A 116 -24.33 0.63 -4.02
CA GLY A 116 -23.62 0.56 -2.74
C GLY A 116 -22.34 -0.28 -2.77
N THR A 117 -21.94 -0.83 -3.93
CA THR A 117 -20.61 -1.43 -4.10
C THR A 117 -19.53 -0.35 -4.12
N HIS A 118 -18.49 -0.55 -3.33
CA HIS A 118 -17.27 0.26 -3.39
C HIS A 118 -16.23 -0.46 -4.25
N ILE A 119 -15.59 0.23 -5.20
CA ILE A 119 -14.65 -0.39 -6.15
C ILE A 119 -13.20 -0.01 -5.81
N ARG A 120 -12.31 -0.99 -5.78
CA ARG A 120 -10.85 -0.75 -5.74
C ARG A 120 -10.26 -1.00 -7.11
N ILE A 121 -9.47 -0.04 -7.57
CA ILE A 121 -8.91 -0.01 -8.92
C ILE A 121 -7.39 -0.13 -8.81
N HIS A 122 -6.80 -1.07 -9.54
CA HIS A 122 -5.37 -1.39 -9.49
C HIS A 122 -4.69 -1.19 -10.86
N PRO A 123 -4.38 0.05 -11.29
CA PRO A 123 -3.85 0.30 -12.63
C PRO A 123 -2.47 -0.34 -12.90
N LEU A 124 -1.71 -0.58 -11.83
CA LEU A 124 -0.35 -1.11 -11.90
C LEU A 124 -0.30 -2.61 -11.58
N LEU A 125 -1.45 -3.32 -11.60
CA LEU A 125 -1.53 -4.68 -11.09
C LEU A 125 -0.48 -5.63 -11.70
N ASP A 126 -0.28 -5.53 -13.02
CA ASP A 126 0.65 -6.36 -13.78
C ASP A 126 2.09 -5.81 -13.83
N TRP A 127 2.34 -4.66 -13.22
CA TRP A 127 3.69 -4.08 -13.16
C TRP A 127 4.52 -4.81 -12.11
N THR A 128 5.80 -5.00 -12.41
CA THR A 128 6.78 -5.52 -11.46
C THR A 128 7.54 -4.41 -10.75
N GLU A 129 8.25 -4.73 -9.67
CA GLU A 129 9.03 -3.71 -8.93
C GLU A 129 10.07 -3.04 -9.83
N ILE A 130 10.71 -3.80 -10.73
CA ILE A 130 11.66 -3.23 -11.69
C ILE A 130 11.00 -2.27 -12.67
N ASN A 131 9.77 -2.56 -13.14
CA ASN A 131 9.05 -1.64 -14.03
C ASN A 131 8.76 -0.30 -13.33
N ILE A 132 8.46 -0.32 -12.03
CA ILE A 132 8.25 0.91 -11.25
C ILE A 132 9.53 1.75 -11.22
N TRP A 133 10.68 1.15 -10.94
CA TRP A 133 11.95 1.89 -10.88
C TRP A 133 12.44 2.36 -12.24
N GLU A 134 12.30 1.55 -13.29
CA GLU A 134 12.60 1.95 -14.67
C GLU A 134 11.74 3.14 -15.10
N TYR A 135 10.45 3.15 -14.73
CA TYR A 135 9.55 4.26 -15.02
C TYR A 135 9.86 5.51 -14.19
N ILE A 136 10.18 5.36 -12.91
CA ILE A 136 10.67 6.47 -12.06
C ILE A 136 11.90 7.12 -12.69
N LYS A 137 12.85 6.31 -13.19
CA LYS A 137 14.03 6.80 -13.89
C LYS A 137 13.67 7.53 -15.18
N PHE A 138 12.83 6.92 -16.01
CA PHE A 138 12.47 7.44 -17.33
C PHE A 138 11.73 8.78 -17.23
N GLU A 139 10.76 8.88 -16.32
CA GLU A 139 9.95 10.09 -16.10
C GLU A 139 10.57 11.08 -15.09
N ASN A 140 11.75 10.75 -14.55
CA ASN A 140 12.43 11.53 -13.51
C ASN A 140 11.51 11.89 -12.32
N ILE A 141 10.77 10.89 -11.83
CA ILE A 141 9.78 11.06 -10.76
C ILE A 141 10.53 11.19 -9.42
N PRO A 142 10.27 12.24 -8.61
CA PRO A 142 10.89 12.33 -7.31
C PRO A 142 10.39 11.21 -6.40
N PHE A 143 11.30 10.67 -5.58
CA PHE A 143 10.99 9.69 -4.56
C PHE A 143 11.71 10.02 -3.25
N ILE A 144 11.31 9.37 -2.16
CA ILE A 144 11.92 9.56 -0.85
C ILE A 144 13.24 8.82 -0.76
N ASP A 145 14.26 9.48 -0.22
CA ASP A 145 15.63 8.96 -0.14
C ASP A 145 15.80 7.74 0.81
N LEU A 146 14.77 7.36 1.57
CA LEU A 146 14.74 6.12 2.36
C LEU A 146 14.90 4.86 1.49
N TYR A 147 14.64 4.96 0.19
CA TYR A 147 14.87 3.86 -0.75
C TYR A 147 16.34 3.67 -1.14
N LEU A 148 17.25 4.54 -0.70
CA LEU A 148 18.68 4.50 -0.99
C LEU A 148 19.49 4.17 0.27
N ASP A 149 20.61 3.49 0.08
CA ASP A 149 21.64 3.35 1.11
C ASP A 149 22.29 4.71 1.38
N LYS A 150 22.28 5.12 2.65
CA LYS A 150 22.89 6.38 3.12
C LYS A 150 24.27 6.17 3.75
N GLY A 151 24.86 4.99 3.56
CA GLY A 151 26.17 4.60 4.06
C GLY A 151 26.13 3.56 5.18
N ASP A 152 24.96 3.05 5.54
CA ASP A 152 24.78 2.00 6.55
C ASP A 152 24.72 0.58 5.95
N GLY A 153 24.75 0.48 4.61
CA GLY A 153 24.65 -0.78 3.89
C GLY A 153 23.24 -1.36 3.92
N THR A 154 22.23 -0.52 4.13
CA THR A 154 20.83 -0.91 4.13
C THR A 154 19.94 0.10 3.41
N ARG A 155 18.80 -0.36 2.88
CA ARG A 155 17.76 0.52 2.31
C ARG A 155 16.37 -0.05 2.55
N TYR A 156 15.35 0.80 2.43
CA TYR A 156 13.97 0.31 2.42
C TYR A 156 13.55 -0.09 1.00
N ARG A 157 12.80 -1.20 0.87
CA ARG A 157 12.09 -1.57 -0.36
C ARG A 157 10.58 -1.42 -0.27
N SER A 158 10.02 -1.40 0.93
CA SER A 158 8.60 -1.14 1.15
C SER A 158 8.39 -0.36 2.44
N LEU A 159 7.68 0.77 2.37
CA LEU A 159 7.51 1.71 3.47
C LEU A 159 6.12 1.62 4.11
N GLY A 160 6.04 1.83 5.42
CA GLY A 160 4.76 1.85 6.15
C GLY A 160 4.89 2.45 7.54
N CYS A 161 4.29 1.81 8.55
CA CYS A 161 4.42 2.29 9.93
C CYS A 161 5.82 1.98 10.47
N ALA A 162 6.46 2.94 11.13
CA ALA A 162 7.79 2.83 11.71
C ALA A 162 8.02 1.53 12.53
N PRO A 163 7.13 1.11 13.44
CA PRO A 163 7.37 -0.10 14.25
C PRO A 163 7.27 -1.43 13.48
N CYS A 164 6.85 -1.41 12.21
CA CYS A 164 6.59 -2.63 11.43
C CYS A 164 7.29 -2.61 10.07
N THR A 165 8.31 -1.76 9.92
CA THR A 165 9.05 -1.58 8.68
C THR A 165 10.53 -1.65 8.98
N THR A 166 11.22 -2.65 8.43
CA THR A 166 12.67 -2.80 8.55
C THR A 166 13.34 -2.63 7.18
N PRO A 167 14.56 -2.09 7.13
CA PRO A 167 15.33 -2.04 5.90
C PRO A 167 15.89 -3.43 5.57
N ILE A 168 16.33 -3.61 4.33
CA ILE A 168 17.07 -4.77 3.86
C ILE A 168 18.54 -4.42 3.68
N LYS A 169 19.43 -5.43 3.67
CA LYS A 169 20.83 -5.23 3.29
C LYS A 169 20.90 -4.86 1.81
N SER A 170 21.51 -3.73 1.49
CA SER A 170 21.68 -3.23 0.13
C SER A 170 22.72 -2.13 0.13
N THR A 171 23.46 -2.00 -0.97
CA THR A 171 24.44 -0.92 -1.17
C THR A 171 24.00 0.06 -2.26
N ALA A 172 22.74 -0.01 -2.68
CA ALA A 172 22.21 0.80 -3.77
C ALA A 172 22.06 2.26 -3.35
N LYS A 173 22.82 3.16 -3.99
CA LYS A 173 22.88 4.61 -3.66
C LYS A 173 22.21 5.48 -4.73
N SER A 174 21.81 4.88 -5.84
CA SER A 174 21.14 5.53 -6.96
C SER A 174 20.00 4.68 -7.51
N VAL A 175 19.15 5.26 -8.36
CA VAL A 175 18.11 4.52 -9.08
C VAL A 175 18.70 3.43 -9.98
N ASP A 176 19.85 3.71 -10.59
CA ASP A 176 20.57 2.73 -11.41
C ASP A 176 21.01 1.53 -10.58
N ASP A 177 21.60 1.77 -9.41
CA ASP A 177 21.98 0.68 -8.50
C ASP A 177 20.76 -0.15 -8.05
N ILE A 178 19.61 0.51 -7.82
CA ILE A 178 18.37 -0.20 -7.47
C ILE A 178 17.94 -1.10 -8.63
N ILE A 179 17.87 -0.57 -9.85
CA ILE A 179 17.43 -1.35 -11.03
C ILE A 179 18.37 -2.54 -11.24
N ASP A 180 19.68 -2.34 -11.14
CA ASP A 180 20.66 -3.42 -11.30
C ASP A 180 20.58 -4.45 -10.17
N GLU A 181 20.34 -4.04 -8.91
CA GLU A 181 20.07 -4.96 -7.81
C GLU A 181 18.81 -5.79 -8.09
N LEU A 182 17.73 -5.17 -8.56
CA LEU A 182 16.44 -5.83 -8.80
C LEU A 182 16.51 -6.90 -9.90
N ARG A 183 17.41 -6.76 -10.86
CA ARG A 183 17.63 -7.78 -11.91
C ARG A 183 18.20 -9.10 -11.36
N HIS A 184 18.83 -9.07 -10.19
CA HIS A 184 19.57 -10.21 -9.65
C HIS A 184 19.07 -10.67 -8.27
N THR A 185 18.29 -9.85 -7.58
CA THR A 185 17.81 -10.16 -6.24
C THR A 185 16.74 -11.25 -6.25
N THR A 186 16.79 -12.13 -5.28
CA THR A 186 15.71 -13.10 -4.96
C THR A 186 14.92 -12.67 -3.73
N VAL A 187 15.28 -11.54 -3.12
CA VAL A 187 14.60 -10.98 -1.95
C VAL A 187 13.32 -10.30 -2.43
N ALA A 188 12.18 -10.65 -1.85
CA ALA A 188 10.91 -9.99 -2.13
C ALA A 188 10.91 -8.53 -1.63
N GLU A 189 10.26 -7.64 -2.35
CA GLU A 189 10.12 -6.20 -2.02
C GLU A 189 9.66 -5.97 -0.58
N ARG A 190 8.66 -6.75 -0.16
CA ARG A 190 7.99 -6.60 1.13
C ARG A 190 8.59 -7.46 2.25
N SER A 191 9.78 -8.02 2.04
CA SER A 191 10.50 -8.81 3.05
C SER A 191 10.76 -8.07 4.37
N GLY A 192 10.86 -6.73 4.34
CA GLY A 192 10.98 -5.88 5.54
C GLY A 192 9.65 -5.55 6.24
N ARG A 193 8.53 -6.15 5.81
CA ARG A 193 7.18 -5.88 6.34
C ARG A 193 6.79 -6.92 7.37
N ALA A 194 6.79 -6.54 8.64
CA ALA A 194 6.33 -7.39 9.74
C ALA A 194 4.84 -7.80 9.65
N GLN A 195 4.07 -7.18 8.74
CA GLN A 195 2.65 -7.48 8.50
C GLN A 195 2.44 -8.75 7.66
N ASP A 196 3.47 -9.12 6.91
CA ASP A 196 3.42 -10.20 5.93
C ASP A 196 3.89 -11.53 6.54
N GLU A 197 4.32 -11.52 7.81
CA GLU A 197 4.66 -12.72 8.56
C GLU A 197 3.41 -13.58 8.87
N GLY A 198 3.51 -14.87 8.58
CA GLY A 198 2.45 -15.85 8.86
C GLY A 198 1.20 -15.59 8.02
N ARG A 199 0.04 -15.46 8.68
CA ARG A 199 -1.27 -15.26 8.03
C ARG A 199 -1.79 -13.82 8.17
N GLY A 200 -0.92 -12.86 8.51
CA GLY A 200 -1.31 -11.48 8.80
C GLY A 200 -2.05 -10.82 7.63
N MET A 201 -1.47 -10.89 6.42
CA MET A 201 -2.08 -10.32 5.22
C MET A 201 -3.38 -11.02 4.81
N GLU A 202 -3.46 -12.35 4.91
CA GLU A 202 -4.70 -13.09 4.62
C GLU A 202 -5.87 -12.62 5.49
N LEU A 203 -5.64 -12.49 6.80
CA LEU A 203 -6.65 -12.06 7.77
C LEU A 203 -7.08 -10.61 7.49
N LEU A 204 -6.11 -9.72 7.29
CA LEU A 204 -6.38 -8.31 7.03
C LEU A 204 -7.20 -8.13 5.76
N ARG A 205 -6.87 -8.86 4.68
CA ARG A 205 -7.56 -8.74 3.39
C ARG A 205 -9.00 -9.21 3.42
N LYS A 206 -9.28 -10.27 4.17
CA LYS A 206 -10.65 -10.74 4.39
C LYS A 206 -11.54 -9.60 4.91
N ASP A 207 -11.01 -8.80 5.84
CA ASP A 207 -11.75 -7.70 6.47
C ASP A 207 -11.69 -6.38 5.66
N GLY A 208 -11.20 -6.45 4.42
CA GLY A 208 -11.14 -5.30 3.51
C GLY A 208 -9.86 -4.48 3.63
N TYR A 209 -8.74 -5.03 4.11
CA TYR A 209 -7.43 -4.37 3.95
C TYR A 209 -7.01 -4.30 2.47
N MET A 210 -6.08 -3.37 2.15
CA MET A 210 -5.58 -3.10 0.79
C MET A 210 -4.50 -4.08 0.35
#